data_AF-A0A6P2F639-F1
#
_entry.id   AF-A0A6P2F639-F1
#
_cell.length_a   1.000
_cell.length_b   1.000
_cell.length_c   1.000
_cell.angle_alpha   90.00
_cell.angle_beta   90.00
_cell.angle_gamma   90.00
#
_symmetry.space_group_name_H-M   'P 1'
#
loop_
_entity.id
_entity.type
_entity.pdbx_description
1 polymer ?
#
loop_
_entity_poly.entity_id
_entity_poly.type
_entity_poly.pdbx_seq_one_letter_code
_entity_poly.pdbx_strand_id
1 'polypeptide(L)'
;MNAIEAFAHWAATSTDRHSDKAVLLATHAITDVFACMIAGVTEPGPVIARRALPVLAGVATGPSTVMGQDAGAPPMWAALANGTATHVHDLDDTFLPAINHPSSVMVSALLALAQEKCLSGAKLIDAYIVGLELHYALARGLMRSHADQGFHTTVTVGSIAAAGACARLLCMSKLQMAHAMSLGVSFAGGIKGQAGSMAKPLHAGLAAQHGIEAALLAQAGYEGRLAVLDGEWGFLQVCGGPDAKGWSDEVLAETGKLPLAIETKGLMVKRYPCCASTHRVIDSLLELRAEHGFGPDDIERLTATLPMGNFRNLIYHDPKAGHEAKFSMEYTMAAAMVRGNLGFLEFEAESISDPAIRALLPRMEMKAREAGAEKSNAEIVPPHKLQVQLKDGRVFERERAHAKGTVFDPLDDVERWGKFSGCCLGLVSTAVAEAMYAKLAGVAQMIDVNELVPAVFKPVRQGMRQRDARIAAASGASRLKAEAGAGAGAGAGAGAGATTA
;
A
#
# COMPACT_ATOMS: atom_id res chain seq x y z
N MET A 1 11.74 33.11 2.64
CA MET A 1 10.58 32.20 2.52
C MET A 1 11.03 30.88 3.08
N ASN A 2 10.33 30.34 4.08
CA ASN A 2 10.65 29.01 4.63
C ASN A 2 10.15 27.90 3.69
N ALA A 3 10.51 26.64 3.96
CA ALA A 3 10.17 25.51 3.11
C ALA A 3 8.65 25.34 2.90
N ILE A 4 7.83 25.46 3.96
CA ILE A 4 6.37 25.35 3.85
C ILE A 4 5.81 26.41 2.92
N GLU A 5 6.23 27.68 3.09
CA GLU A 5 5.75 28.78 2.26
C GLU A 5 6.10 28.57 0.79
N ALA A 6 7.31 28.06 0.50
CA ALA A 6 7.74 27.77 -0.87
C ALA A 6 6.90 26.65 -1.51
N PHE A 7 6.68 25.56 -0.78
CA PHE A 7 5.84 24.45 -1.23
C PHE A 7 4.39 24.87 -1.46
N ALA A 8 3.80 25.59 -0.49
CA ALA A 8 2.44 26.09 -0.60
C ALA A 8 2.29 27.11 -1.73
N HIS A 9 3.30 27.96 -1.96
CA HIS A 9 3.32 28.88 -3.08
C HIS A 9 3.26 28.14 -4.41
N TRP A 10 4.16 27.17 -4.61
CA TRP A 10 4.17 26.38 -5.84
C TRP A 10 2.85 25.64 -6.03
N ALA A 11 2.41 24.86 -5.05
CA ALA A 11 1.21 24.03 -5.17
C ALA A 11 -0.08 24.84 -5.37
N ALA A 12 -0.21 26.02 -4.78
CA ALA A 12 -1.39 26.87 -4.98
C ALA A 12 -1.37 27.64 -6.32
N THR A 13 -0.21 27.79 -6.98
CA THR A 13 -0.08 28.54 -8.23
C THR A 13 0.23 27.68 -9.45
N SER A 14 0.56 26.40 -9.26
CA SER A 14 0.83 25.47 -10.33
C SER A 14 -0.40 25.31 -11.23
N THR A 15 -0.15 25.16 -12.53
CA THR A 15 -1.17 24.86 -13.52
C THR A 15 -1.91 23.58 -13.15
N ASP A 16 -3.22 23.54 -13.43
CA ASP A 16 -4.04 22.33 -13.39
C ASP A 16 -3.97 21.52 -14.70
N ARG A 17 -3.28 22.06 -15.72
CA ARG A 17 -2.97 21.37 -16.97
C ARG A 17 -1.68 20.56 -16.82
N HIS A 18 -1.86 19.29 -16.48
CA HIS A 18 -0.78 18.30 -16.40
C HIS A 18 -0.52 17.66 -17.77
N SER A 19 0.65 17.04 -17.95
CA SER A 19 0.95 16.26 -19.16
C SER A 19 0.02 15.03 -19.24
N ASP A 20 -0.26 14.55 -20.46
CA ASP A 20 -1.04 13.31 -20.64
C ASP A 20 -0.41 12.13 -19.90
N LYS A 21 0.92 12.08 -19.86
CA LYS A 21 1.66 11.06 -19.11
C LYS A 21 1.41 11.16 -17.60
N ALA A 22 1.43 12.36 -17.02
CA ALA A 22 1.14 12.54 -15.59
C ALA A 22 -0.30 12.16 -15.26
N VAL A 23 -1.28 12.54 -16.09
CA VAL A 23 -2.70 12.16 -15.93
C VAL A 23 -2.89 10.64 -16.03
N LEU A 24 -2.22 9.99 -16.98
CA LEU A 24 -2.27 8.55 -17.15
C LEU A 24 -1.68 7.82 -15.93
N LEU A 25 -0.51 8.25 -15.46
CA LEU A 25 0.14 7.64 -14.29
C LEU A 25 -0.68 7.85 -13.01
N ALA A 26 -1.30 9.01 -12.83
CA ALA A 26 -2.22 9.27 -11.73
C ALA A 26 -3.47 8.37 -11.80
N THR A 27 -4.01 8.17 -13.00
CA THR A 27 -5.14 7.25 -13.22
C THR A 27 -4.79 5.81 -12.87
N HIS A 28 -3.59 5.34 -13.26
CA HIS A 28 -3.09 4.03 -12.86
C HIS A 28 -2.95 3.91 -11.34
N ALA A 29 -2.39 4.91 -10.66
CA ALA A 29 -2.22 4.90 -9.21
C ALA A 29 -3.57 4.88 -8.46
N ILE A 30 -4.55 5.67 -8.90
CA ILE A 30 -5.90 5.64 -8.33
C ILE A 30 -6.53 4.26 -8.52
N THR A 31 -6.41 3.69 -9.73
CA THR A 31 -6.93 2.34 -10.02
C THR A 31 -6.28 1.27 -9.13
N ASP A 32 -4.98 1.39 -8.90
CA ASP A 32 -4.21 0.50 -8.01
C ASP A 32 -4.67 0.61 -6.55
N VAL A 33 -4.93 1.83 -6.07
CA VAL A 33 -5.49 2.06 -4.73
C VAL A 33 -6.85 1.38 -4.59
N PHE A 34 -7.73 1.48 -5.58
CA PHE A 34 -9.01 0.76 -5.54
C PHE A 34 -8.82 -0.75 -5.51
N ALA A 35 -7.89 -1.31 -6.29
CA ALA A 35 -7.56 -2.73 -6.21
C ALA A 35 -7.16 -3.14 -4.79
N CYS A 36 -6.20 -2.42 -4.19
CA CYS A 36 -5.70 -2.72 -2.85
C CYS A 36 -6.81 -2.55 -1.79
N MET A 37 -7.65 -1.52 -1.92
CA MET A 37 -8.79 -1.27 -1.02
C MET A 37 -9.83 -2.40 -1.07
N ILE A 38 -10.12 -2.93 -2.26
CA ILE A 38 -11.04 -4.05 -2.46
C ILE A 38 -10.46 -5.32 -1.82
N ALA A 39 -9.20 -5.64 -2.09
CA ALA A 39 -8.54 -6.80 -1.50
C ALA A 39 -8.48 -6.73 0.03
N GLY A 40 -8.29 -5.53 0.58
CA GLY A 40 -8.15 -5.32 2.01
C GLY A 40 -9.48 -5.20 2.78
N VAL A 41 -10.62 -5.01 2.11
CA VAL A 41 -11.88 -4.64 2.80
C VAL A 41 -12.32 -5.68 3.83
N THR A 42 -12.03 -6.96 3.62
CA THR A 42 -12.44 -8.04 4.53
C THR A 42 -11.40 -8.43 5.56
N GLU A 43 -10.23 -7.78 5.55
CA GLU A 43 -9.17 -8.09 6.51
C GLU A 43 -9.56 -7.65 7.93
N PRO A 44 -9.07 -8.35 8.99
CA PRO A 44 -9.44 -8.05 10.36
C PRO A 44 -9.23 -6.60 10.78
N GLY A 45 -8.08 -6.00 10.43
CA GLY A 45 -7.76 -4.60 10.76
C GLY A 45 -8.78 -3.61 10.18
N PRO A 46 -8.98 -3.58 8.85
CA PRO A 46 -10.02 -2.77 8.20
C PRO A 46 -11.44 -3.03 8.70
N VAL A 47 -11.81 -4.29 8.99
CA VAL A 47 -13.11 -4.62 9.59
C VAL A 47 -13.26 -3.99 10.98
N ILE A 48 -12.22 -4.08 11.82
CA ILE A 48 -12.21 -3.48 13.16
C ILE A 48 -12.28 -1.95 13.08
N ALA A 49 -11.49 -1.32 12.20
CA ALA A 49 -11.50 0.13 12.01
C ALA A 49 -12.89 0.62 11.60
N ARG A 50 -13.53 -0.06 10.64
CA ARG A 50 -14.91 0.22 10.21
C ARG A 50 -15.94 0.06 11.33
N ARG A 51 -15.79 -0.97 12.17
CA ARG A 51 -16.67 -1.21 13.32
C ARG A 51 -16.52 -0.16 14.41
N ALA A 52 -15.35 0.44 14.55
CA ALA A 52 -15.11 1.51 15.52
C ALA A 52 -15.70 2.86 15.08
N LEU A 53 -15.95 3.07 13.78
CA LEU A 53 -16.40 4.37 13.25
C LEU A 53 -17.65 4.95 13.94
N PRO A 54 -18.74 4.20 14.22
CA PRO A 54 -19.90 4.78 14.88
C PRO A 54 -19.61 5.33 16.29
N VAL A 55 -18.60 4.77 16.98
CA VAL A 55 -18.16 5.27 18.29
C VAL A 55 -17.26 6.49 18.13
N LEU A 56 -16.34 6.46 17.16
CA LEU A 56 -15.38 7.53 16.92
C LEU A 56 -16.03 8.79 16.31
N ALA A 57 -16.92 8.59 15.34
CA ALA A 57 -17.65 9.66 14.66
C ALA A 57 -18.91 10.11 15.42
N GLY A 58 -19.35 9.33 16.41
CA GLY A 58 -20.64 9.52 17.07
C GLY A 58 -21.81 9.35 16.08
N VAL A 59 -22.83 10.20 16.23
CA VAL A 59 -24.01 10.20 15.33
C VAL A 59 -23.77 10.89 13.99
N ALA A 60 -22.55 11.37 13.71
CA ALA A 60 -22.25 12.09 12.49
C ALA A 60 -22.20 11.14 11.29
N THR A 61 -23.11 11.34 10.35
CA THR A 61 -23.10 10.71 9.02
C THR A 61 -22.63 11.71 7.97
N GLY A 62 -22.13 11.23 6.84
CA GLY A 62 -21.73 12.07 5.71
C GLY A 62 -21.88 11.37 4.36
N PRO A 63 -21.76 12.09 3.23
CA PRO A 63 -21.82 11.55 1.88
C PRO A 63 -20.60 10.68 1.49
N SER A 64 -19.47 10.79 2.19
CA SER A 64 -18.26 10.04 1.83
C SER A 64 -18.43 8.55 2.10
N THR A 65 -18.13 7.73 1.09
CA THR A 65 -18.39 6.28 1.14
C THR A 65 -17.25 5.53 1.81
N VAL A 66 -17.60 4.62 2.72
CA VAL A 66 -16.67 3.66 3.32
C VAL A 66 -16.77 2.34 2.57
N MET A 67 -15.64 1.81 2.08
CA MET A 67 -15.63 0.53 1.37
C MET A 67 -16.20 -0.59 2.25
N GLY A 68 -17.21 -1.28 1.73
CA GLY A 68 -17.91 -2.36 2.44
C GLY A 68 -19.01 -1.92 3.43
N GLN A 69 -19.41 -0.65 3.46
CA GLN A 69 -20.58 -0.18 4.23
C GLN A 69 -21.69 0.42 3.34
N ASP A 70 -22.91 0.44 3.86
CA ASP A 70 -24.05 1.15 3.24
C ASP A 70 -24.10 2.61 3.66
N ALA A 71 -23.89 2.89 4.94
CA ALA A 71 -23.86 4.25 5.46
C ALA A 71 -22.58 4.94 5.03
N GLY A 72 -22.71 6.20 4.58
CA GLY A 72 -21.57 7.09 4.44
C GLY A 72 -21.14 7.65 5.79
N ALA A 73 -19.95 8.24 5.82
CA ALA A 73 -19.34 8.83 6.99
C ALA A 73 -18.85 10.25 6.66
N PRO A 74 -18.57 11.10 7.67
CA PRO A 74 -17.81 12.31 7.44
C PRO A 74 -16.47 12.00 6.76
N PRO A 75 -15.94 12.90 5.91
CA PRO A 75 -14.83 12.59 5.00
C PRO A 75 -13.57 12.11 5.72
N MET A 76 -13.26 12.67 6.89
CA MET A 76 -12.13 12.26 7.74
C MET A 76 -12.20 10.79 8.15
N TRP A 77 -13.37 10.30 8.53
CA TRP A 77 -13.58 8.92 8.97
C TRP A 77 -13.65 7.93 7.81
N ALA A 78 -14.21 8.36 6.67
CA ALA A 78 -14.16 7.57 5.45
C ALA A 78 -12.71 7.40 4.94
N ALA A 79 -11.92 8.46 4.98
CA ALA A 79 -10.50 8.43 4.64
C ALA A 79 -9.71 7.50 5.58
N LEU A 80 -9.95 7.56 6.90
CA LEU A 80 -9.34 6.64 7.87
C LEU A 80 -9.58 5.17 7.49
N ALA A 81 -10.85 4.79 7.29
CA ALA A 81 -11.21 3.41 7.02
C ALA A 81 -10.72 2.93 5.65
N ASN A 82 -10.86 3.74 4.61
CA ASN A 82 -10.44 3.39 3.25
C ASN A 82 -8.90 3.34 3.12
N GLY A 83 -8.18 4.25 3.78
CA GLY A 83 -6.72 4.24 3.82
C GLY A 83 -6.18 3.01 4.56
N THR A 84 -6.83 2.64 5.67
CA THR A 84 -6.50 1.40 6.41
C THR A 84 -6.74 0.15 5.54
N ALA A 85 -7.86 0.09 4.82
CA ALA A 85 -8.16 -1.01 3.91
C ALA A 85 -7.15 -1.11 2.75
N THR A 86 -6.77 0.03 2.17
CA THR A 86 -5.81 0.08 1.06
C THR A 86 -4.44 -0.46 1.48
N HIS A 87 -3.98 -0.13 2.70
CA HIS A 87 -2.61 -0.42 3.13
C HIS A 87 -2.44 -1.79 3.85
N VAL A 88 -3.52 -2.53 4.12
CA VAL A 88 -3.49 -3.74 4.97
C VAL A 88 -2.63 -4.87 4.43
N HIS A 89 -2.59 -5.03 3.10
CA HIS A 89 -1.82 -6.09 2.47
C HIS A 89 -0.38 -5.69 2.14
N ASP A 90 -0.02 -4.44 2.38
CA ASP A 90 1.26 -3.86 1.95
C ASP A 90 1.49 -4.03 0.43
N LEU A 91 0.41 -4.00 -0.36
CA LEU A 91 0.40 -4.19 -1.82
C LEU A 91 0.30 -2.86 -2.60
N ASP A 92 -0.02 -1.78 -1.90
CA ASP A 92 -0.04 -0.43 -2.44
C ASP A 92 1.37 0.04 -2.82
N ASP A 93 1.42 1.05 -3.69
CA ASP A 93 2.67 1.56 -4.23
C ASP A 93 3.65 2.08 -3.18
N THR A 94 4.91 2.22 -3.61
CA THR A 94 5.93 2.90 -2.82
C THR A 94 6.59 4.02 -3.59
N PHE A 95 7.11 5.01 -2.87
CA PHE A 95 7.76 6.17 -3.48
C PHE A 95 9.04 6.57 -2.75
N LEU A 96 10.09 6.86 -3.53
CA LEU A 96 11.42 7.29 -3.06
C LEU A 96 11.48 8.83 -3.00
N PRO A 97 12.37 9.43 -2.16
CA PRO A 97 13.50 8.83 -1.45
C PRO A 97 13.24 8.35 -0.02
N ALA A 98 12.12 8.74 0.61
CA ALA A 98 11.86 8.43 2.03
C ALA A 98 11.14 7.08 2.27
N ILE A 99 10.94 6.26 1.24
CA ILE A 99 10.27 4.94 1.29
C ILE A 99 8.95 4.99 2.05
N ASN A 100 7.88 5.31 1.35
CA ASN A 100 6.55 5.50 1.90
C ASN A 100 5.50 5.04 0.89
N HIS A 101 4.23 5.08 1.30
CA HIS A 101 3.08 4.68 0.49
C HIS A 101 2.15 5.89 0.27
N PRO A 102 2.45 6.79 -0.69
CA PRO A 102 1.75 8.06 -0.79
C PRO A 102 0.33 7.91 -1.32
N SER A 103 0.07 6.98 -2.24
CA SER A 103 -1.23 6.89 -2.89
C SER A 103 -2.33 6.37 -1.99
N SER A 104 -2.03 5.41 -1.10
CA SER A 104 -3.01 4.92 -0.13
C SER A 104 -3.49 6.03 0.83
N VAL A 105 -2.61 6.98 1.14
CA VAL A 105 -2.94 8.19 1.91
C VAL A 105 -3.71 9.19 1.05
N MET A 106 -3.12 9.66 -0.05
CA MET A 106 -3.66 10.78 -0.83
C MET A 106 -4.98 10.43 -1.50
N VAL A 107 -5.09 9.28 -2.15
CA VAL A 107 -6.32 8.90 -2.85
C VAL A 107 -7.45 8.71 -1.84
N SER A 108 -7.19 8.11 -0.67
CA SER A 108 -8.21 7.95 0.37
C SER A 108 -8.70 9.29 0.92
N ALA A 109 -7.79 10.24 1.16
CA ALA A 109 -8.13 11.57 1.64
C ALA A 109 -8.91 12.37 0.58
N LEU A 110 -8.34 12.47 -0.63
CA LEU A 110 -8.90 13.26 -1.71
C LEU A 110 -10.23 12.71 -2.20
N LEU A 111 -10.39 11.38 -2.31
CA LEU A 111 -11.66 10.78 -2.72
C LEU A 111 -12.77 11.08 -1.71
N ALA A 112 -12.51 10.89 -0.41
CA ALA A 112 -13.51 11.17 0.62
C ALA A 112 -13.95 12.64 0.61
N LEU A 113 -12.99 13.55 0.50
CA LEU A 113 -13.25 15.00 0.45
C LEU A 113 -13.89 15.43 -0.89
N ALA A 114 -13.53 14.81 -2.00
CA ALA A 114 -14.14 15.07 -3.30
C ALA A 114 -15.60 14.60 -3.35
N GLN A 115 -15.92 13.45 -2.73
CA GLN A 115 -17.31 12.98 -2.58
C GLN A 115 -18.14 13.97 -1.75
N GLU A 116 -17.60 14.44 -0.63
CA GLU A 116 -18.22 15.46 0.24
C GLU A 116 -18.56 16.74 -0.52
N LYS A 117 -17.71 17.15 -1.46
CA LYS A 117 -17.85 18.39 -2.21
C LYS A 117 -18.39 18.20 -3.63
N CYS A 118 -18.82 16.99 -4.00
CA CYS A 118 -19.27 16.60 -5.34
C CYS A 118 -18.32 17.10 -6.45
N LEU A 119 -17.02 16.85 -6.30
CA LEU A 119 -16.00 17.35 -7.22
C LEU A 119 -15.77 16.39 -8.39
N SER A 120 -15.29 16.94 -9.51
CA SER A 120 -14.95 16.17 -10.70
C SER A 120 -13.69 15.34 -10.51
N GLY A 121 -13.57 14.29 -11.32
CA GLY A 121 -12.37 13.46 -11.31
C GLY A 121 -11.13 14.19 -11.85
N ALA A 122 -11.29 15.22 -12.70
CA ALA A 122 -10.20 16.10 -13.11
C ALA A 122 -9.57 16.84 -11.91
N LYS A 123 -10.40 17.34 -10.97
CA LYS A 123 -9.90 17.97 -9.73
C LYS A 123 -9.22 16.97 -8.80
N LEU A 124 -9.74 15.74 -8.73
CA LEU A 124 -9.11 14.65 -7.99
C LEU A 124 -7.70 14.35 -8.53
N ILE A 125 -7.57 14.21 -9.86
CA ILE A 125 -6.29 13.96 -10.54
C ILE A 125 -5.30 15.12 -10.31
N ASP A 126 -5.74 16.37 -10.49
CA ASP A 126 -4.89 17.55 -10.25
C ASP A 126 -4.35 17.59 -8.82
N ALA A 127 -5.25 17.46 -7.83
CA ALA A 127 -4.87 17.48 -6.42
C ALA A 127 -3.94 16.31 -6.05
N TYR A 128 -4.13 15.15 -6.66
CA TYR A 128 -3.26 13.99 -6.47
C TYR A 128 -1.86 14.24 -7.04
N ILE A 129 -1.74 14.74 -8.27
CA ILE A 129 -0.44 15.02 -8.91
C ILE A 129 0.34 16.08 -8.10
N VAL A 130 -0.32 17.17 -7.72
CA VAL A 130 0.29 18.23 -6.91
C VAL A 130 0.67 17.70 -5.52
N GLY A 131 -0.21 16.91 -4.89
CA GLY A 131 0.06 16.26 -3.61
C GLY A 131 1.26 15.33 -3.65
N LEU A 132 1.43 14.56 -4.72
CA LEU A 132 2.55 13.65 -4.89
C LEU A 132 3.89 14.38 -5.06
N GLU A 133 3.88 15.52 -5.74
CA GLU A 133 5.06 16.39 -5.84
C GLU A 133 5.41 17.03 -4.50
N LEU A 134 4.42 17.53 -3.74
CA LEU A 134 4.62 18.02 -2.37
C LEU A 134 5.25 16.94 -1.48
N HIS A 135 4.74 15.72 -1.59
CA HIS A 135 5.25 14.58 -0.87
C HIS A 135 6.69 14.25 -1.24
N TYR A 136 7.02 14.29 -2.53
CA TYR A 136 8.39 14.13 -3.02
C TYR A 136 9.33 15.19 -2.43
N ALA A 137 8.93 16.47 -2.48
CA ALA A 137 9.71 17.58 -1.97
C ALA A 137 9.95 17.48 -0.44
N LEU A 138 8.91 17.11 0.31
CA LEU A 138 9.01 16.84 1.76
C LEU A 138 9.98 15.68 2.03
N ALA A 139 9.82 14.57 1.31
CA ALA A 139 10.66 13.38 1.44
C ALA A 139 12.13 13.65 1.10
N ARG A 140 12.42 14.53 0.12
CA ARG A 140 13.78 14.93 -0.26
C ARG A 140 14.54 15.63 0.87
N GLY A 141 13.85 16.36 1.74
CA GLY A 141 14.51 16.98 2.90
C GLY A 141 14.93 15.98 3.97
N LEU A 142 14.16 14.90 4.12
CA LEU A 142 14.39 13.89 5.17
C LEU A 142 15.26 12.72 4.70
N MET A 143 15.23 12.44 3.39
CA MET A 143 15.80 11.23 2.78
C MET A 143 15.36 9.97 3.53
N ARG A 144 16.17 8.91 3.51
CA ARG A 144 15.92 7.70 4.32
C ARG A 144 16.16 7.92 5.82
N SER A 145 16.83 9.02 6.22
CA SER A 145 17.29 9.23 7.59
C SER A 145 16.17 9.22 8.62
N HIS A 146 15.05 9.91 8.32
CA HIS A 146 13.88 9.93 9.17
C HIS A 146 13.28 8.53 9.37
N ALA A 147 13.28 7.75 8.30
CA ALA A 147 12.80 6.38 8.34
C ALA A 147 13.78 5.51 9.16
N ASP A 148 15.09 5.67 8.98
CA ASP A 148 16.11 4.89 9.68
C ASP A 148 16.16 5.18 11.18
N GLN A 149 15.73 6.38 11.60
CA GLN A 149 15.46 6.73 13.02
C GLN A 149 14.26 6.01 13.63
N GLY A 150 13.45 5.32 12.83
CA GLY A 150 12.31 4.55 13.32
C GLY A 150 10.95 5.20 13.11
N PHE A 151 10.84 6.31 12.37
CA PHE A 151 9.55 6.88 12.00
C PHE A 151 8.94 6.21 10.77
N HIS A 152 7.61 6.04 10.77
CA HIS A 152 6.90 5.56 9.60
C HIS A 152 6.50 6.73 8.70
N THR A 153 7.30 6.97 7.67
CA THR A 153 7.17 8.08 6.69
C THR A 153 5.79 8.16 6.02
N THR A 154 5.09 7.04 5.85
CA THR A 154 3.72 7.01 5.33
C THR A 154 2.76 7.88 6.15
N VAL A 155 2.88 7.92 7.48
CA VAL A 155 2.03 8.80 8.31
C VAL A 155 2.65 10.14 8.58
N THR A 156 3.97 10.20 8.79
CA THR A 156 4.61 11.47 9.14
C THR A 156 4.63 12.43 7.95
N VAL A 157 5.25 12.03 6.85
CA VAL A 157 5.29 12.81 5.60
C VAL A 157 3.92 12.84 4.93
N GLY A 158 3.21 11.70 4.96
CA GLY A 158 1.90 11.59 4.33
C GLY A 158 0.85 12.54 4.93
N SER A 159 0.84 12.78 6.25
CA SER A 159 -0.11 13.74 6.86
C SER A 159 0.12 15.17 6.34
N ILE A 160 1.39 15.59 6.24
CA ILE A 160 1.77 16.94 5.78
C ILE A 160 1.43 17.10 4.29
N ALA A 161 1.78 16.12 3.46
CA ALA A 161 1.51 16.15 2.03
C ALA A 161 0.01 16.06 1.72
N ALA A 162 -0.73 15.22 2.43
CA ALA A 162 -2.18 15.09 2.29
C ALA A 162 -2.90 16.39 2.68
N ALA A 163 -2.42 17.13 3.67
CA ALA A 163 -2.96 18.44 4.01
C ALA A 163 -2.80 19.44 2.85
N GLY A 164 -1.62 19.48 2.22
CA GLY A 164 -1.39 20.30 1.02
C GLY A 164 -2.24 19.86 -0.18
N ALA A 165 -2.38 18.56 -0.40
CA ALA A 165 -3.22 17.99 -1.46
C ALA A 165 -4.71 18.32 -1.26
N CYS A 166 -5.22 18.18 -0.03
CA CYS A 166 -6.59 18.56 0.32
C CYS A 166 -6.81 20.07 0.16
N ALA A 167 -5.82 20.89 0.55
CA ALA A 167 -5.87 22.32 0.34
C ALA A 167 -5.89 22.70 -1.16
N ARG A 168 -5.16 21.96 -2.01
CA ARG A 168 -5.21 22.11 -3.47
C ARG A 168 -6.61 21.76 -4.01
N LEU A 169 -7.16 20.63 -3.58
CA LEU A 169 -8.50 20.17 -3.96
C LEU A 169 -9.59 21.20 -3.59
N LEU A 170 -9.44 21.85 -2.44
CA LEU A 170 -10.33 22.90 -1.92
C LEU A 170 -10.04 24.30 -2.49
N CYS A 171 -9.09 24.43 -3.42
CA CYS A 171 -8.69 25.70 -4.04
C CYS A 171 -8.30 26.78 -3.00
N MET A 172 -7.62 26.38 -1.92
CA MET A 172 -7.21 27.28 -0.84
C MET A 172 -6.08 28.23 -1.30
N SER A 173 -6.00 29.40 -0.67
CA SER A 173 -4.92 30.36 -0.93
C SER A 173 -3.55 29.82 -0.49
N LYS A 174 -2.47 30.45 -0.97
CA LYS A 174 -1.07 30.10 -0.59
C LYS A 174 -0.89 30.05 0.93
N LEU A 175 -1.41 31.05 1.64
CA LEU A 175 -1.27 31.15 3.10
C LEU A 175 -2.09 30.09 3.82
N GLN A 176 -3.33 29.85 3.40
CA GLN A 176 -4.17 28.80 3.96
C GLN A 176 -3.57 27.41 3.74
N MET A 177 -2.99 27.14 2.56
CA MET A 177 -2.29 25.89 2.27
C MET A 177 -1.03 25.74 3.14
N ALA A 178 -0.29 26.83 3.35
CA ALA A 178 0.86 26.83 4.24
C ALA A 178 0.48 26.49 5.69
N HIS A 179 -0.61 27.06 6.20
CA HIS A 179 -1.14 26.69 7.52
C HIS A 179 -1.66 25.24 7.56
N ALA A 180 -2.33 24.76 6.50
CA ALA A 180 -2.77 23.35 6.43
C ALA A 180 -1.57 22.39 6.54
N MET A 181 -0.51 22.63 5.76
CA MET A 181 0.73 21.83 5.83
C MET A 181 1.39 21.94 7.21
N SER A 182 1.41 23.14 7.81
CA SER A 182 1.94 23.36 9.16
C SER A 182 1.18 22.55 10.21
N LEU A 183 -0.15 22.55 10.18
CA LEU A 183 -0.98 21.73 11.07
C LEU A 183 -0.78 20.23 10.81
N GLY A 184 -0.56 19.83 9.57
CA GLY A 184 -0.18 18.47 9.20
C GLY A 184 1.06 17.95 9.95
N VAL A 185 2.00 18.84 10.31
CA VAL A 185 3.18 18.47 11.12
C VAL A 185 2.80 18.03 12.53
N SER A 186 1.80 18.67 13.15
CA SER A 186 1.31 18.28 14.48
C SER A 186 0.66 16.89 14.49
N PHE A 187 0.23 16.40 13.33
CA PHE A 187 -0.36 15.08 13.14
C PHE A 187 0.63 14.02 12.63
N ALA A 188 1.90 14.39 12.43
CA ALA A 188 2.94 13.52 11.89
C ALA A 188 3.48 12.51 12.93
N GLY A 189 2.58 11.72 13.54
CA GLY A 189 2.88 10.72 14.55
C GLY A 189 2.77 9.28 14.04
N GLY A 190 3.86 8.51 14.11
CA GLY A 190 3.84 7.07 13.88
C GLY A 190 5.22 6.44 13.77
N ILE A 191 5.36 5.24 14.34
CA ILE A 191 6.66 4.56 14.51
C ILE A 191 6.71 3.25 13.73
N LYS A 192 7.87 2.93 13.15
CA LYS A 192 8.14 1.69 12.42
C LYS A 192 8.04 0.44 13.30
N GLY A 193 8.18 0.58 14.62
CA GLY A 193 8.00 -0.54 15.56
C GLY A 193 6.62 -1.21 15.49
N GLN A 194 5.64 -0.59 14.83
CA GLN A 194 4.33 -1.20 14.55
C GLN A 194 4.30 -2.06 13.28
N ALA A 195 5.40 -2.15 12.53
CA ALA A 195 5.47 -3.04 11.36
C ALA A 195 5.23 -4.50 11.78
N GLY A 196 4.40 -5.21 11.02
CA GLY A 196 3.95 -6.57 11.36
C GLY A 196 2.70 -6.64 12.24
N SER A 197 2.20 -5.51 12.78
CA SER A 197 0.93 -5.43 13.50
C SER A 197 -0.19 -4.78 12.67
N MET A 198 -1.44 -4.87 13.13
CA MET A 198 -2.57 -4.18 12.52
C MET A 198 -2.48 -2.65 12.62
N ALA A 199 -1.54 -2.09 13.41
CA ALA A 199 -1.34 -0.65 13.49
C ALA A 199 -0.60 -0.09 12.27
N LYS A 200 0.21 -0.88 11.56
CA LYS A 200 0.87 -0.42 10.32
C LYS A 200 -0.12 0.11 9.27
N PRO A 201 -1.18 -0.63 8.88
CA PRO A 201 -2.16 -0.09 7.92
C PRO A 201 -2.95 1.08 8.47
N LEU A 202 -3.21 1.11 9.78
CA LEU A 202 -3.87 2.25 10.43
C LEU A 202 -3.09 3.56 10.23
N HIS A 203 -1.76 3.52 10.13
CA HIS A 203 -0.95 4.71 9.82
C HIS A 203 -1.35 5.40 8.51
N ALA A 204 -1.66 4.64 7.44
CA ALA A 204 -2.12 5.23 6.18
C ALA A 204 -3.51 5.87 6.32
N GLY A 205 -4.40 5.21 7.06
CA GLY A 205 -5.71 5.76 7.41
C GLY A 205 -5.61 7.05 8.22
N LEU A 206 -4.79 7.07 9.27
CA LEU A 206 -4.57 8.24 10.12
C LEU A 206 -4.01 9.40 9.30
N ALA A 207 -3.03 9.15 8.45
CA ALA A 207 -2.48 10.18 7.57
C ALA A 207 -3.54 10.81 6.65
N ALA A 208 -4.41 9.97 6.08
CA ALA A 208 -5.48 10.44 5.20
C ALA A 208 -6.52 11.26 5.97
N GLN A 209 -6.89 10.82 7.18
CA GLN A 209 -7.76 11.56 8.09
C GLN A 209 -7.15 12.92 8.45
N HIS A 210 -5.92 12.92 8.96
CA HIS A 210 -5.22 14.11 9.46
C HIS A 210 -5.00 15.14 8.35
N GLY A 211 -4.76 14.71 7.10
CA GLY A 211 -4.65 15.63 5.97
C GLY A 211 -5.94 16.42 5.73
N ILE A 212 -7.09 15.75 5.78
CA ILE A 212 -8.39 16.43 5.67
C ILE A 212 -8.61 17.36 6.87
N GLU A 213 -8.34 16.87 8.08
CA GLU A 213 -8.52 17.64 9.32
C GLU A 213 -7.71 18.94 9.31
N ALA A 214 -6.42 18.86 8.98
CA ALA A 214 -5.53 20.00 8.88
C ALA A 214 -5.98 21.02 7.81
N ALA A 215 -6.43 20.54 6.64
CA ALA A 215 -6.92 21.40 5.58
C ALA A 215 -8.22 22.12 5.98
N LEU A 216 -9.17 21.43 6.62
CA LEU A 216 -10.42 22.04 7.08
C LEU A 216 -10.21 23.03 8.22
N LEU A 217 -9.30 22.74 9.17
CA LEU A 217 -8.91 23.67 10.23
C LEU A 217 -8.31 24.95 9.65
N ALA A 218 -7.36 24.83 8.72
CA ALA A 218 -6.76 25.99 8.07
C ALA A 218 -7.76 26.75 7.19
N GLN A 219 -8.70 26.07 6.54
CA GLN A 219 -9.79 26.71 5.79
C GLN A 219 -10.69 27.53 6.72
N ALA A 220 -10.92 27.08 7.95
CA ALA A 220 -11.66 27.79 8.99
C ALA A 220 -10.86 28.92 9.66
N GLY A 221 -9.59 29.13 9.27
CA GLY A 221 -8.73 30.20 9.80
C GLY A 221 -7.84 29.80 10.97
N TYR A 222 -7.70 28.49 11.25
CA TYR A 222 -6.73 28.03 12.24
C TYR A 222 -5.30 28.15 11.68
N GLU A 223 -4.42 28.81 12.42
CA GLU A 223 -3.05 29.08 11.98
C GLU A 223 -2.04 28.13 12.64
N GLY A 224 -1.01 27.76 11.86
CA GLY A 224 0.17 27.03 12.31
C GLY A 224 1.45 27.83 12.07
N ARG A 225 2.54 27.50 12.79
CA ARG A 225 3.85 28.13 12.61
C ARG A 225 4.43 27.78 11.24
N LEU A 226 4.64 28.78 10.38
CA LEU A 226 5.10 28.54 9.00
C LEU A 226 6.53 27.97 8.93
N ALA A 227 7.38 28.31 9.89
CA ALA A 227 8.75 27.77 10.00
C ALA A 227 8.83 26.40 10.72
N VAL A 228 7.73 25.65 10.86
CA VAL A 228 7.72 24.40 11.65
C VAL A 228 8.48 23.24 10.98
N LEU A 229 8.82 23.32 9.70
CA LEU A 229 9.65 22.31 9.04
C LEU A 229 11.14 22.50 9.32
N ASP A 230 11.65 23.70 9.05
CA ASP A 230 13.06 24.05 8.89
C ASP A 230 13.56 25.12 9.88
N GLY A 231 12.69 25.66 10.73
CA GLY A 231 13.03 26.59 11.80
C GLY A 231 13.49 25.90 13.09
N GLU A 232 13.78 26.72 14.10
CA GLU A 232 14.16 26.25 15.45
C GLU A 232 13.07 25.36 16.07
N TRP A 233 13.48 24.20 16.59
CA TRP A 233 12.59 23.13 17.08
C TRP A 233 11.68 22.54 15.99
N GLY A 234 12.03 22.77 14.72
CA GLY A 234 11.28 22.29 13.56
C GLY A 234 11.40 20.78 13.35
N PHE A 235 10.53 20.27 12.48
CA PHE A 235 10.40 18.86 12.15
C PHE A 235 11.73 18.24 11.69
N LEU A 236 12.54 18.97 10.90
CA LEU A 236 13.86 18.50 10.49
C LEU A 236 14.79 18.26 11.68
N GLN A 237 14.84 19.20 12.61
CA GLN A 237 15.73 19.12 13.77
C GLN A 237 15.30 17.99 14.74
N VAL A 238 14.00 17.84 14.96
CA VAL A 238 13.46 16.88 15.93
C VAL A 238 13.37 15.47 15.36
N CYS A 239 12.95 15.35 14.09
CA CYS A 239 12.58 14.07 13.49
C CYS A 239 13.49 13.66 12.33
N GLY A 240 14.31 14.55 11.77
CA GLY A 240 15.02 14.33 10.51
C GLY A 240 16.02 13.17 10.54
N GLY A 241 16.79 13.04 11.62
CA GLY A 241 17.89 12.07 11.71
C GLY A 241 19.22 12.59 11.14
N PRO A 242 20.32 11.86 11.36
CA PRO A 242 21.69 12.33 11.13
C PRO A 242 22.02 12.60 9.65
N ASP A 243 21.33 11.94 8.73
CA ASP A 243 21.58 12.02 7.28
C ASP A 243 20.52 12.82 6.53
N ALA A 244 19.61 13.48 7.26
CA ALA A 244 18.63 14.38 6.66
C ALA A 244 19.34 15.54 5.95
N LYS A 245 18.82 15.93 4.78
CA LYS A 245 19.42 16.97 3.94
C LYS A 245 18.80 18.35 4.19
N GLY A 246 17.63 18.39 4.83
CA GLY A 246 16.82 19.58 4.94
C GLY A 246 16.32 20.06 3.58
N TRP A 247 15.60 21.17 3.59
CA TRP A 247 15.04 21.79 2.39
C TRP A 247 15.91 22.96 1.96
N SER A 248 17.09 22.64 1.45
CA SER A 248 18.02 23.63 0.87
C SER A 248 17.39 24.36 -0.31
N ASP A 249 17.97 25.50 -0.69
CA ASP A 249 17.56 26.26 -1.88
C ASP A 249 17.51 25.39 -3.15
N GLU A 250 18.37 24.36 -3.24
CA GLU A 250 18.35 23.38 -4.32
C GLU A 250 17.07 22.53 -4.31
N VAL A 251 16.69 21.95 -3.16
CA VAL A 251 15.46 21.15 -3.03
C VAL A 251 14.23 22.01 -3.33
N LEU A 252 14.21 23.24 -2.83
CA LEU A 252 13.14 24.19 -3.11
C LEU A 252 13.07 24.55 -4.60
N ALA A 253 14.22 24.78 -5.25
CA ALA A 253 14.30 25.08 -6.67
C ALA A 253 13.95 23.90 -7.57
N GLU A 254 14.13 22.65 -7.11
CA GLU A 254 13.73 21.45 -7.85
C GLU A 254 12.24 21.13 -7.75
N THR A 255 11.57 21.60 -6.69
CA THR A 255 10.15 21.32 -6.47
C THR A 255 9.31 21.86 -7.62
N GLY A 256 8.54 20.98 -8.27
CA GLY A 256 7.65 21.38 -9.35
C GLY A 256 8.32 21.66 -10.69
N LYS A 257 9.63 21.38 -10.82
CA LYS A 257 10.29 21.39 -12.14
C LYS A 257 9.68 20.29 -13.02
N LEU A 258 9.34 20.64 -14.25
CA LEU A 258 8.82 19.69 -15.22
C LEU A 258 9.96 18.88 -15.88
N PRO A 259 9.75 17.59 -16.18
CA PRO A 259 8.56 16.79 -15.83
C PRO A 259 8.48 16.50 -14.33
N LEU A 260 7.27 16.39 -13.78
CA LEU A 260 7.05 16.23 -12.32
C LEU A 260 7.59 14.90 -11.79
N ALA A 261 7.68 14.75 -10.47
CA ALA A 261 8.18 13.55 -9.81
C ALA A 261 7.38 12.28 -10.15
N ILE A 262 6.08 12.40 -10.44
CA ILE A 262 5.27 11.27 -10.93
C ILE A 262 5.81 10.71 -12.26
N GLU A 263 6.42 11.54 -13.11
CA GLU A 263 6.94 11.15 -14.42
C GLU A 263 8.43 10.80 -14.40
N THR A 264 9.21 11.44 -13.53
CA THR A 264 10.68 11.30 -13.48
C THR A 264 11.18 10.31 -12.44
N LYS A 265 10.49 10.22 -11.30
CA LYS A 265 10.81 9.29 -10.22
C LYS A 265 9.86 8.10 -10.25
N GLY A 266 8.56 8.40 -10.42
CA GLY A 266 7.49 7.43 -10.56
C GLY A 266 7.22 6.59 -9.31
N LEU A 267 5.98 6.12 -9.20
CA LEU A 267 5.57 5.16 -8.18
C LEU A 267 6.15 3.79 -8.51
N MET A 268 6.48 3.01 -7.48
CA MET A 268 6.75 1.59 -7.62
C MET A 268 5.47 0.82 -7.23
N VAL A 269 4.68 0.44 -8.22
CA VAL A 269 3.48 -0.38 -8.04
C VAL A 269 3.90 -1.81 -7.73
N LYS A 270 3.59 -2.30 -6.53
CA LYS A 270 3.95 -3.66 -6.12
C LYS A 270 3.13 -4.69 -6.90
N ARG A 271 3.81 -5.72 -7.41
CA ARG A 271 3.17 -6.86 -8.09
C ARG A 271 2.73 -7.95 -7.11
N TYR A 272 3.53 -8.16 -6.06
CA TYR A 272 3.33 -9.25 -5.09
C TYR A 272 2.94 -8.68 -3.71
N PRO A 273 2.00 -9.31 -2.97
CA PRO A 273 1.52 -8.82 -1.67
C PRO A 273 2.49 -9.14 -0.51
N CYS A 274 3.75 -8.78 -0.68
CA CYS A 274 4.86 -9.00 0.25
C CYS A 274 5.86 -7.83 0.24
N CYS A 275 6.85 -7.88 1.14
CA CYS A 275 7.86 -6.83 1.28
C CYS A 275 8.58 -6.53 -0.04
N ALA A 276 8.67 -5.25 -0.41
CA ALA A 276 9.35 -4.77 -1.63
C ALA A 276 10.79 -5.27 -1.78
N SER A 277 11.46 -5.60 -0.66
CA SER A 277 12.82 -6.18 -0.66
C SER A 277 12.91 -7.51 -1.42
N THR A 278 11.80 -8.21 -1.67
CA THR A 278 11.80 -9.48 -2.42
C THR A 278 11.61 -9.30 -3.93
N HIS A 279 11.01 -8.20 -4.37
CA HIS A 279 10.39 -8.09 -5.70
C HIS A 279 11.39 -8.24 -6.84
N ARG A 280 12.53 -7.55 -6.77
CA ARG A 280 13.59 -7.63 -7.81
C ARG A 280 14.13 -9.05 -7.99
N VAL A 281 14.19 -9.83 -6.91
CA VAL A 281 14.66 -11.21 -6.96
C VAL A 281 13.60 -12.10 -7.59
N ILE A 282 12.34 -11.96 -7.18
CA ILE A 282 11.21 -12.71 -7.75
C ILE A 282 11.08 -12.43 -9.25
N ASP A 283 11.15 -11.16 -9.66
CA ASP A 283 11.08 -10.76 -11.07
C ASP A 283 12.20 -11.42 -11.87
N SER A 284 13.44 -11.33 -11.37
CA SER A 284 14.60 -11.95 -12.01
C SER A 284 14.46 -13.47 -12.11
N LEU A 285 13.92 -14.11 -11.08
CA LEU A 285 13.73 -15.55 -11.02
C LEU A 285 12.71 -16.03 -12.04
N LEU A 286 11.54 -15.38 -12.10
CA LEU A 286 10.47 -15.74 -13.03
C LEU A 286 10.89 -15.52 -14.49
N GLU A 287 11.64 -14.45 -14.77
CA GLU A 287 12.16 -14.21 -16.12
C GLU A 287 13.24 -15.22 -16.52
N LEU A 288 14.22 -15.50 -15.65
CA LEU A 288 15.24 -16.52 -15.92
C LEU A 288 14.60 -17.89 -16.15
N ARG A 289 13.57 -18.23 -15.35
CA ARG A 289 12.79 -19.45 -15.51
C ARG A 289 12.13 -19.52 -16.89
N ALA A 290 11.49 -18.44 -17.33
CA ALA A 290 10.84 -18.36 -18.63
C ALA A 290 11.85 -18.41 -19.79
N GLU A 291 12.99 -17.74 -19.65
CA GLU A 291 14.05 -17.66 -20.66
C GLU A 291 14.80 -18.98 -20.87
N HIS A 292 15.06 -19.72 -19.79
CA HIS A 292 15.92 -20.91 -19.82
C HIS A 292 15.17 -22.24 -19.62
N GLY A 293 13.86 -22.18 -19.33
CA GLY A 293 12.98 -23.35 -19.33
C GLY A 293 13.24 -24.37 -18.21
N PHE A 294 13.66 -23.93 -17.02
CA PHE A 294 13.85 -24.82 -15.86
C PHE A 294 12.64 -24.82 -14.91
N GLY A 295 12.49 -25.91 -14.15
CA GLY A 295 11.45 -26.11 -13.16
C GLY A 295 11.99 -26.15 -11.72
N PRO A 296 11.10 -26.28 -10.72
CA PRO A 296 11.48 -26.40 -9.32
C PRO A 296 12.38 -27.62 -9.04
N ASP A 297 12.16 -28.74 -9.74
CA ASP A 297 12.93 -29.97 -9.53
C ASP A 297 14.37 -29.89 -10.05
N ASP A 298 14.66 -28.94 -10.95
CA ASP A 298 15.99 -28.73 -11.53
C ASP A 298 16.90 -27.91 -10.61
N ILE A 299 16.36 -27.25 -9.59
CA ILE A 299 17.10 -26.33 -8.73
C ILE A 299 18.06 -27.10 -7.81
N GLU A 300 19.35 -26.79 -7.90
CA GLU A 300 20.36 -27.17 -6.91
C GLU A 300 20.44 -26.10 -5.81
N ARG A 301 20.60 -24.82 -6.18
CA ARG A 301 20.67 -23.69 -5.24
C ARG A 301 20.23 -22.37 -5.88
N LEU A 302 19.50 -21.55 -5.12
CA LEU A 302 19.23 -20.14 -5.44
C LEU A 302 19.87 -19.25 -4.38
N THR A 303 20.69 -18.28 -4.81
CA THR A 303 21.29 -17.29 -3.91
C THR A 303 20.88 -15.89 -4.30
N ALA A 304 20.20 -15.20 -3.40
CA ALA A 304 19.84 -13.79 -3.53
C ALA A 304 20.80 -12.93 -2.70
N THR A 305 21.45 -11.95 -3.34
CA THR A 305 22.31 -10.97 -2.65
C THR A 305 21.68 -9.59 -2.70
N LEU A 306 21.47 -8.98 -1.52
CA LEU A 306 20.71 -7.74 -1.35
C LEU A 306 21.53 -6.64 -0.65
N PRO A 307 21.20 -5.35 -0.88
CA PRO A 307 21.66 -4.28 -0.02
C PRO A 307 21.29 -4.53 1.45
N MET A 308 22.16 -4.14 2.38
CA MET A 308 21.99 -4.40 3.82
C MET A 308 20.66 -3.88 4.38
N GLY A 309 20.18 -2.72 3.92
CA GLY A 309 18.88 -2.19 4.33
C GLY A 309 17.70 -3.06 3.91
N ASN A 310 17.77 -3.71 2.74
CA ASN A 310 16.75 -4.64 2.28
C ASN A 310 16.85 -6.00 2.97
N PHE A 311 18.07 -6.49 3.19
CA PHE A 311 18.37 -7.71 3.94
C PHE A 311 17.76 -7.65 5.35
N ARG A 312 17.95 -6.53 6.07
CA ARG A 312 17.41 -6.34 7.42
C ARG A 312 15.87 -6.33 7.51
N ASN A 313 15.17 -6.11 6.40
CA ASN A 313 13.71 -6.17 6.39
C ASN A 313 13.18 -7.62 6.35
N LEU A 314 13.99 -8.57 5.88
CA LEU A 314 13.57 -9.94 5.58
C LEU A 314 14.07 -10.89 6.68
N ILE A 315 13.43 -10.79 7.85
CA ILE A 315 13.92 -11.39 9.11
C ILE A 315 13.52 -12.86 9.30
N TYR A 316 12.63 -13.40 8.45
CA TYR A 316 12.13 -14.77 8.58
C TYR A 316 12.74 -15.68 7.50
N HIS A 317 13.55 -16.65 7.91
CA HIS A 317 14.19 -17.61 7.00
C HIS A 317 13.38 -18.93 6.86
N ASP A 318 12.55 -19.25 7.85
CA ASP A 318 11.67 -20.43 7.84
C ASP A 318 10.28 -20.04 8.39
N PRO A 319 9.50 -19.26 7.62
CA PRO A 319 8.24 -18.72 8.09
C PRO A 319 7.22 -19.83 8.37
N LYS A 320 6.44 -19.67 9.44
CA LYS A 320 5.38 -20.60 9.88
C LYS A 320 3.98 -20.03 9.68
N ALA A 321 3.88 -18.76 9.33
CA ALA A 321 2.61 -18.09 9.05
C ALA A 321 2.71 -17.11 7.87
N GLY A 322 1.56 -16.78 7.29
CA GLY A 322 1.47 -15.88 6.13
C GLY A 322 2.13 -14.52 6.33
N HIS A 323 1.93 -13.91 7.50
CA HIS A 323 2.52 -12.61 7.82
C HIS A 323 4.06 -12.68 7.91
N GLU A 324 4.64 -13.79 8.38
CA GLU A 324 6.09 -14.02 8.38
C GLU A 324 6.61 -14.24 6.95
N ALA A 325 5.88 -15.03 6.16
CA ALA A 325 6.23 -15.36 4.77
C ALA A 325 6.31 -14.13 3.86
N LYS A 326 5.52 -13.08 4.13
CA LYS A 326 5.61 -11.78 3.44
C LYS A 326 6.96 -11.07 3.65
N PHE A 327 7.75 -11.48 4.63
CA PHE A 327 9.07 -10.94 4.97
C PHE A 327 10.16 -12.03 4.94
N SER A 328 10.01 -13.03 4.05
CA SER A 328 10.97 -14.13 3.85
C SER A 328 11.41 -14.20 2.38
N MET A 329 12.71 -14.06 2.12
CA MET A 329 13.25 -14.21 0.76
C MET A 329 13.18 -15.67 0.31
N GLU A 330 13.54 -16.59 1.20
CA GLU A 330 13.60 -18.02 0.94
C GLU A 330 12.22 -18.55 0.55
N TYR A 331 11.19 -18.21 1.33
CA TYR A 331 9.83 -18.59 1.02
C TYR A 331 9.34 -18.00 -0.30
N THR A 332 9.56 -16.71 -0.53
CA THR A 332 9.06 -16.05 -1.76
C THR A 332 9.72 -16.60 -3.02
N MET A 333 11.03 -16.92 -2.99
CA MET A 333 11.68 -17.62 -4.10
C MET A 333 11.12 -19.04 -4.31
N ALA A 334 10.97 -19.82 -3.25
CA ALA A 334 10.45 -21.19 -3.33
C ALA A 334 9.01 -21.22 -3.86
N ALA A 335 8.12 -20.39 -3.30
CA ALA A 335 6.73 -20.29 -3.72
C ALA A 335 6.61 -19.82 -5.18
N ALA A 336 7.41 -18.82 -5.60
CA ALA A 336 7.42 -18.35 -6.99
C ALA A 336 7.89 -19.45 -7.96
N MET A 337 8.87 -20.28 -7.58
CA MET A 337 9.29 -21.42 -8.41
C MET A 337 8.20 -22.47 -8.56
N VAL A 338 7.51 -22.83 -7.48
CA VAL A 338 6.45 -23.85 -7.51
C VAL A 338 5.22 -23.35 -8.27
N ARG A 339 4.78 -22.12 -8.02
CA ARG A 339 3.52 -21.58 -8.55
C ARG A 339 3.66 -20.83 -9.87
N GLY A 340 4.85 -20.34 -10.20
CA GLY A 340 5.08 -19.47 -11.36
C GLY A 340 4.53 -18.06 -11.21
N ASN A 341 3.97 -17.71 -10.05
CA ASN A 341 3.54 -16.38 -9.67
C ASN A 341 3.39 -16.31 -8.13
N LEU A 342 3.19 -15.12 -7.58
CA LEU A 342 2.78 -14.92 -6.18
C LEU A 342 1.56 -14.00 -6.12
N GLY A 343 0.43 -14.52 -5.67
CA GLY A 343 -0.77 -13.79 -5.31
C GLY A 343 -1.06 -13.88 -3.81
N PHE A 344 -2.30 -13.58 -3.41
CA PHE A 344 -2.71 -13.67 -1.99
C PHE A 344 -2.68 -15.11 -1.47
N LEU A 345 -3.10 -16.08 -2.29
CA LEU A 345 -3.20 -17.50 -1.93
C LEU A 345 -1.85 -18.10 -1.54
N GLU A 346 -0.76 -17.60 -2.09
CA GLU A 346 0.60 -18.02 -1.77
C GLU A 346 1.06 -17.59 -0.37
N PHE A 347 0.29 -16.78 0.35
CA PHE A 347 0.58 -16.43 1.75
C PHE A 347 -0.43 -17.02 2.73
N GLU A 348 -1.38 -17.83 2.25
CA GLU A 348 -2.34 -18.56 3.10
C GLU A 348 -1.73 -19.82 3.70
N ALA A 349 -2.29 -20.27 4.83
CA ALA A 349 -1.75 -21.36 5.64
C ALA A 349 -1.49 -22.65 4.83
N GLU A 350 -2.37 -22.96 3.88
CA GLU A 350 -2.25 -24.10 2.96
C GLU A 350 -0.95 -24.01 2.15
N SER A 351 -0.67 -22.86 1.53
CA SER A 351 0.57 -22.62 0.78
C SER A 351 1.79 -22.59 1.69
N ILE A 352 1.68 -21.98 2.88
CA ILE A 352 2.75 -22.01 3.88
C ILE A 352 3.14 -23.45 4.24
N SER A 353 2.19 -24.38 4.28
CA SER A 353 2.44 -25.78 4.63
C SER A 353 2.72 -26.70 3.42
N ASP A 354 2.69 -26.18 2.19
CA ASP A 354 2.80 -27.00 0.97
C ASP A 354 4.16 -27.76 0.93
N PRO A 355 4.14 -29.11 0.87
CA PRO A 355 5.35 -29.93 0.83
C PRO A 355 6.30 -29.58 -0.32
N ALA A 356 5.79 -29.18 -1.49
CA ALA A 356 6.61 -28.81 -2.64
C ALA A 356 7.37 -27.51 -2.39
N ILE A 357 6.72 -26.52 -1.77
CA ILE A 357 7.38 -25.25 -1.38
C ILE A 357 8.39 -25.53 -0.26
N ARG A 358 7.99 -26.31 0.75
CA ARG A 358 8.86 -26.67 1.88
C ARG A 358 10.11 -27.44 1.47
N ALA A 359 10.00 -28.34 0.49
CA ALA A 359 11.13 -29.10 -0.03
C ALA A 359 12.20 -28.23 -0.72
N LEU A 360 11.82 -27.04 -1.22
CA LEU A 360 12.73 -26.10 -1.85
C LEU A 360 13.44 -25.16 -0.89
N LEU A 361 12.85 -24.86 0.28
CA LEU A 361 13.41 -23.88 1.24
C LEU A 361 14.90 -24.12 1.55
N PRO A 362 15.39 -25.35 1.80
CA PRO A 362 16.81 -25.57 2.09
C PRO A 362 17.77 -25.23 0.94
N ARG A 363 17.25 -25.06 -0.28
CA ARG A 363 18.02 -24.69 -1.48
C ARG A 363 18.01 -23.19 -1.74
N MET A 364 17.29 -22.41 -0.93
CA MET A 364 17.15 -20.97 -1.05
C MET A 364 18.06 -20.29 -0.03
N GLU A 365 18.79 -19.27 -0.46
CA GLU A 365 19.69 -18.53 0.43
C GLU A 365 19.60 -17.03 0.16
N MET A 366 19.55 -16.25 1.24
CA MET A 366 19.68 -14.80 1.22
C MET A 366 21.03 -14.36 1.80
N LYS A 367 21.74 -13.48 1.11
CA LYS A 367 23.00 -12.85 1.54
C LYS A 367 22.89 -11.34 1.53
N ALA A 368 23.59 -10.70 2.45
CA ALA A 368 23.84 -9.27 2.36
C ALA A 368 25.04 -8.99 1.44
N ARG A 369 24.96 -7.92 0.65
CA ARG A 369 26.10 -7.40 -0.11
C ARG A 369 27.17 -6.89 0.86
N GLU A 370 28.44 -7.10 0.53
CA GLU A 370 29.56 -6.70 1.40
C GLU A 370 29.59 -5.19 1.65
N ALA A 371 29.94 -4.79 2.87
CA ALA A 371 30.02 -3.39 3.26
C ALA A 371 31.18 -2.69 2.52
N GLY A 372 30.90 -1.55 1.90
CA GLY A 372 31.90 -0.75 1.17
C GLY A 372 32.00 -1.03 -0.33
N ALA A 373 31.26 -2.02 -0.86
CA ALA A 373 31.26 -2.32 -2.29
C ALA A 373 30.74 -1.16 -3.16
N GLU A 374 29.89 -0.27 -2.63
CA GLU A 374 29.38 0.91 -3.36
C GLU A 374 29.10 2.08 -2.41
N LYS A 375 29.31 3.32 -2.90
CA LYS A 375 28.81 4.54 -2.24
C LYS A 375 27.29 4.52 -2.32
N SER A 376 26.59 4.29 -1.20
CA SER A 376 25.14 4.44 -1.17
C SER A 376 24.79 5.91 -1.41
N ASN A 377 24.42 6.28 -2.64
CA ASN A 377 23.64 7.47 -2.84
C ASN A 377 22.24 7.16 -2.31
N ALA A 378 21.72 7.95 -1.36
CA ALA A 378 20.40 7.73 -0.78
C ALA A 378 19.26 7.73 -1.83
N GLU A 379 19.54 8.21 -3.05
CA GLU A 379 18.63 8.17 -4.20
C GLU A 379 18.70 6.88 -5.03
N ILE A 380 19.76 6.08 -4.92
CA ILE A 380 19.97 4.87 -5.72
C ILE A 380 20.12 3.68 -4.78
N VAL A 381 19.07 2.86 -4.69
CA VAL A 381 19.13 1.57 -3.99
C VAL A 381 19.94 0.60 -4.86
N PRO A 382 21.09 0.06 -4.38
CA PRO A 382 21.92 -0.84 -5.18
C PRO A 382 21.12 -2.03 -5.74
N PRO A 383 21.53 -2.59 -6.88
CA PRO A 383 20.79 -3.69 -7.51
C PRO A 383 20.75 -4.93 -6.62
N HIS A 384 19.72 -5.75 -6.79
CA HIS A 384 19.70 -7.11 -6.21
C HIS A 384 20.35 -8.05 -7.21
N LYS A 385 21.15 -9.00 -6.72
CA LYS A 385 21.73 -10.07 -7.54
C LYS A 385 21.03 -11.38 -7.22
N LEU A 386 20.66 -12.13 -8.25
CA LEU A 386 20.19 -13.51 -8.15
C LEU A 386 21.16 -14.41 -8.90
N GLN A 387 21.56 -15.51 -8.26
CA GLN A 387 22.27 -16.62 -8.89
C GLN A 387 21.41 -17.88 -8.80
N VAL A 388 21.20 -18.54 -9.94
CA VAL A 388 20.47 -19.79 -10.09
C VAL A 388 21.46 -20.88 -10.46
N GLN A 389 21.61 -21.90 -9.63
CA GLN A 389 22.39 -23.09 -9.92
C GLN A 389 21.44 -24.28 -10.13
N LEU A 390 21.55 -24.94 -11.28
CA LEU A 390 20.78 -26.14 -11.61
C LEU A 390 21.58 -27.41 -11.32
N LYS A 391 20.87 -28.52 -11.13
CA LYS A 391 21.44 -29.85 -10.88
C LYS A 391 22.27 -30.40 -12.04
N ASP A 392 22.03 -29.92 -13.26
CA ASP A 392 22.81 -30.27 -14.45
C ASP A 392 24.11 -29.46 -14.58
N GLY A 393 24.42 -28.61 -13.60
CA GLY A 393 25.63 -27.79 -13.54
C GLY A 393 25.51 -26.43 -14.23
N ARG A 394 24.40 -26.12 -14.92
CA ARG A 394 24.18 -24.78 -15.48
C ARG A 394 24.01 -23.76 -14.35
N VAL A 395 24.57 -22.57 -14.56
CA VAL A 395 24.47 -21.43 -13.65
C VAL A 395 24.03 -20.20 -14.41
N PHE A 396 23.01 -19.51 -13.89
CA PHE A 396 22.52 -18.25 -14.41
C PHE A 396 22.66 -17.15 -13.36
N GLU A 397 22.99 -15.95 -13.80
CA GLU A 397 23.08 -14.77 -12.93
C GLU A 397 22.28 -13.61 -13.51
N ARG A 398 21.65 -12.82 -12.62
CA ARG A 398 20.97 -11.59 -13.00
C ARG A 398 21.14 -10.55 -11.91
N GLU A 399 21.53 -9.34 -12.30
CA GLU A 399 21.45 -8.15 -11.46
C GLU A 399 20.30 -7.27 -11.94
N ARG A 400 19.48 -6.79 -10.99
CA ARG A 400 18.30 -5.98 -11.28
C ARG A 400 18.28 -4.73 -10.41
N ALA A 401 18.32 -3.57 -11.05
CA ALA A 401 18.27 -2.26 -10.40
C ALA A 401 16.84 -1.83 -10.06
N HIS A 402 15.85 -2.21 -10.88
CA HIS A 402 14.46 -1.79 -10.74
C HIS A 402 13.54 -3.00 -10.67
N ALA A 403 12.63 -3.01 -9.69
CA ALA A 403 11.54 -3.99 -9.67
C ALA A 403 10.55 -3.64 -10.78
N LYS A 404 9.83 -4.65 -11.26
CA LYS A 404 8.72 -4.42 -12.17
C LYS A 404 7.63 -3.62 -11.45
N GLY A 405 7.04 -2.67 -12.16
CA GLY A 405 6.10 -1.67 -11.64
C GLY A 405 6.70 -0.32 -11.28
N THR A 406 8.00 -0.10 -11.48
CA THR A 406 8.60 1.25 -11.44
C THR A 406 8.39 1.98 -12.77
N VAL A 407 8.66 3.30 -12.83
CA VAL A 407 8.65 4.02 -14.12
C VAL A 407 9.73 3.55 -15.10
N PHE A 408 10.79 2.90 -14.61
CA PHE A 408 11.89 2.38 -15.42
C PHE A 408 11.64 0.96 -15.94
N ASP A 409 10.72 0.23 -15.31
CA ASP A 409 10.25 -1.09 -15.73
C ASP A 409 8.76 -1.21 -15.36
N PRO A 410 7.85 -0.54 -16.10
CA PRO A 410 6.45 -0.45 -15.73
C PRO A 410 5.73 -1.79 -15.94
N LEU A 411 4.66 -2.02 -15.17
CA LEU A 411 3.71 -3.08 -15.50
C LEU A 411 3.15 -2.83 -16.91
N ASP A 412 2.85 -3.86 -17.66
CA ASP A 412 2.04 -3.73 -18.88
C ASP A 412 0.52 -3.76 -18.53
N ASP A 413 -0.33 -3.63 -19.55
CA ASP A 413 -1.80 -3.65 -19.35
C ASP A 413 -2.31 -4.99 -18.83
N VAL A 414 -1.69 -6.10 -19.25
CA VAL A 414 -2.07 -7.46 -18.83
C VAL A 414 -1.71 -7.64 -17.36
N GLU A 415 -0.56 -7.15 -16.93
CA GLU A 415 -0.12 -7.22 -15.54
C GLU A 415 -0.91 -6.29 -14.63
N ARG A 416 -1.24 -5.07 -15.08
CA ARG A 416 -2.15 -4.17 -14.34
C ARG A 416 -3.52 -4.82 -14.14
N TRP A 417 -4.09 -5.37 -15.21
CA TRP A 417 -5.36 -6.08 -15.15
C TRP A 417 -5.27 -7.32 -14.25
N GLY A 418 -4.19 -8.10 -14.36
CA GLY A 418 -3.93 -9.26 -13.52
C GLY A 418 -3.89 -8.91 -12.03
N LYS A 419 -3.21 -7.81 -11.67
CA LYS A 419 -3.22 -7.28 -10.30
C LYS A 419 -4.62 -6.88 -9.85
N PHE A 420 -5.33 -6.08 -10.65
CA PHE A 420 -6.66 -5.58 -10.30
C PHE A 420 -7.68 -6.71 -10.12
N SER A 421 -7.76 -7.63 -11.09
CA SER A 421 -8.66 -8.77 -11.05
C SER A 421 -8.32 -9.75 -9.92
N GLY A 422 -7.03 -9.97 -9.64
CA GLY A 422 -6.58 -10.75 -8.48
C GLY A 422 -7.04 -10.15 -7.15
N CYS A 423 -7.04 -8.82 -7.02
CA CYS A 423 -7.56 -8.13 -5.84
C CYS A 423 -9.10 -8.22 -5.69
N CYS A 424 -9.81 -8.44 -6.79
CA CYS A 424 -11.26 -8.59 -6.81
C CYS A 424 -11.73 -10.04 -6.52
N LEU A 425 -10.80 -11.00 -6.53
CA LEU A 425 -11.10 -12.42 -6.47
C LEU A 425 -11.87 -12.77 -5.18
N GLY A 426 -12.93 -13.57 -5.34
CA GLY A 426 -13.78 -14.01 -4.22
C GLY A 426 -14.77 -12.96 -3.70
N LEU A 427 -14.67 -11.70 -4.14
CA LEU A 427 -15.63 -10.65 -3.81
C LEU A 427 -16.55 -10.32 -4.98
N VAL A 428 -16.01 -10.09 -6.18
CA VAL A 428 -16.81 -9.76 -7.35
C VAL A 428 -16.48 -10.68 -8.53
N SER A 429 -17.45 -10.89 -9.42
CA SER A 429 -17.24 -11.66 -10.65
C SER A 429 -16.31 -10.93 -11.62
N THR A 430 -15.62 -11.67 -12.50
CA THR A 430 -14.72 -11.10 -13.52
C THR A 430 -15.37 -9.99 -14.34
N ALA A 431 -16.60 -10.19 -14.85
CA ALA A 431 -17.31 -9.17 -15.63
C ALA A 431 -17.57 -7.87 -14.84
N VAL A 432 -17.79 -7.97 -13.53
CA VAL A 432 -17.96 -6.80 -12.66
C VAL A 432 -16.62 -6.12 -12.42
N ALA A 433 -15.54 -6.88 -12.22
CA ALA A 433 -14.20 -6.34 -12.10
C ALA A 433 -13.77 -5.61 -13.40
N GLU A 434 -14.09 -6.14 -14.58
CA GLU A 434 -13.82 -5.50 -15.87
C GLU A 434 -14.54 -4.15 -15.98
N ALA A 435 -15.82 -4.11 -15.60
CA ALA A 435 -16.61 -2.88 -15.60
C ALA A 435 -16.06 -1.84 -14.60
N MET A 436 -15.62 -2.27 -13.41
CA MET A 436 -14.95 -1.40 -12.43
C MET A 436 -13.66 -0.82 -12.98
N TYR A 437 -12.80 -1.66 -13.56
CA TYR A 437 -11.52 -1.27 -14.12
C TYR A 437 -11.70 -0.25 -15.26
N ALA A 438 -12.65 -0.50 -16.16
CA ALA A 438 -13.02 0.44 -17.22
C ALA A 438 -13.55 1.77 -16.67
N LYS A 439 -14.36 1.74 -15.61
CA LYS A 439 -14.86 2.95 -14.97
C LYS A 439 -13.73 3.77 -14.33
N LEU A 440 -12.78 3.10 -13.67
CA LEU A 440 -11.62 3.74 -13.03
C LEU A 440 -10.64 4.33 -14.07
N ALA A 441 -10.46 3.67 -15.22
CA ALA A 441 -9.67 4.21 -16.32
C ALA A 441 -10.21 5.55 -16.87
N GLY A 442 -11.52 5.80 -16.69
CA GLY A 442 -12.19 7.06 -17.05
C GLY A 442 -12.29 8.08 -15.92
N VAL A 443 -11.53 7.94 -14.81
CA VAL A 443 -11.68 8.79 -13.63
C VAL A 443 -11.47 10.27 -13.95
N ALA A 444 -10.47 10.62 -14.77
CA ALA A 444 -10.18 12.01 -15.10
C ALA A 444 -11.34 12.72 -15.84
N GLN A 445 -12.22 11.97 -16.49
CA GLN A 445 -13.35 12.49 -17.26
C GLN A 445 -14.67 12.52 -16.46
N MET A 446 -14.68 12.03 -15.23
CA MET A 446 -15.89 12.05 -14.40
C MET A 446 -16.29 13.47 -14.04
N ILE A 447 -17.57 13.77 -14.19
CA ILE A 447 -18.14 15.06 -13.81
C ILE A 447 -18.25 15.13 -12.28
N ASP A 448 -18.53 13.99 -11.65
CA ASP A 448 -18.58 13.83 -10.20
C ASP A 448 -17.96 12.49 -9.80
N VAL A 449 -17.01 12.50 -8.85
CA VAL A 449 -16.40 11.27 -8.31
C VAL A 449 -17.42 10.34 -7.63
N ASN A 450 -18.60 10.84 -7.25
CA ASN A 450 -19.69 10.01 -6.73
C ASN A 450 -20.23 9.00 -7.75
N GLU A 451 -19.92 9.14 -9.05
CA GLU A 451 -20.17 8.11 -10.06
C GLU A 451 -19.47 6.78 -9.74
N LEU A 452 -18.41 6.78 -8.91
CA LEU A 452 -17.73 5.58 -8.43
C LEU A 452 -18.56 4.79 -7.42
N VAL A 453 -19.52 5.40 -6.73
CA VAL A 453 -20.34 4.74 -5.70
C VAL A 453 -21.17 3.58 -6.28
N PRO A 454 -22.01 3.80 -7.30
CA PRO A 454 -22.76 2.70 -7.91
C PRO A 454 -21.86 1.74 -8.71
N ALA A 455 -20.74 2.22 -9.27
CA ALA A 455 -19.90 1.43 -10.17
C ALA A 455 -18.88 0.54 -9.45
N VAL A 456 -18.34 0.97 -8.31
CA VAL A 456 -17.25 0.30 -7.60
C VAL A 456 -17.65 -0.08 -6.18
N PHE A 457 -18.12 0.86 -5.36
CA PHE A 457 -18.41 0.59 -3.95
C PHE A 457 -19.59 -0.37 -3.76
N LYS A 458 -20.69 -0.16 -4.50
CA LYS A 458 -21.91 -0.96 -4.36
C LYS A 458 -21.70 -2.43 -4.75
N PRO A 459 -21.06 -2.78 -5.89
CA PRO A 459 -20.87 -4.19 -6.21
C PRO A 459 -19.90 -4.91 -5.26
N VAL A 460 -18.86 -4.22 -4.76
CA VAL A 460 -17.97 -4.80 -3.72
C VAL A 460 -18.77 -5.15 -2.46
N ARG A 461 -19.63 -4.23 -2.01
CA ARG A 461 -20.51 -4.47 -0.85
C ARG A 461 -21.46 -5.64 -1.07
N GLN A 462 -22.06 -5.75 -2.26
CA GLN A 462 -22.90 -6.89 -2.60
C GLN A 462 -22.11 -8.20 -2.58
N GLY A 463 -20.90 -8.18 -3.13
CA GLY A 463 -19.94 -9.27 -3.09
C GLY A 463 -19.62 -9.74 -1.68
N MET A 464 -19.32 -8.81 -0.78
CA MET A 464 -19.08 -9.10 0.64
C MET A 464 -20.29 -9.78 1.29
N ARG A 465 -21.50 -9.24 1.12
CA ARG A 465 -22.72 -9.86 1.67
C ARG A 465 -22.94 -11.29 1.16
N GLN A 466 -22.67 -11.54 -0.12
CA GLN A 466 -22.77 -12.87 -0.71
C GLN A 466 -21.72 -13.82 -0.14
N ARG A 467 -20.47 -13.35 0.02
CA ARG A 467 -19.40 -14.11 0.66
C ARG A 467 -19.77 -14.46 2.10
N ASP A 468 -20.21 -13.50 2.90
CA ASP A 468 -20.56 -13.72 4.30
C ASP A 468 -21.72 -14.71 4.43
N ALA A 469 -22.73 -14.62 3.56
CA ALA A 469 -23.82 -15.60 3.50
C ALA A 469 -23.33 -17.02 3.16
N ARG A 470 -22.37 -17.17 2.23
CA ARG A 470 -21.76 -18.48 1.90
C ARG A 470 -20.98 -19.04 3.08
N ILE A 471 -20.20 -18.21 3.79
CA ILE A 471 -19.44 -18.61 4.97
C ILE A 471 -20.39 -19.06 6.09
N ALA A 472 -21.45 -18.30 6.35
CA ALA A 472 -22.47 -18.64 7.35
C ALA A 472 -23.21 -19.94 6.99
N ALA A 473 -23.52 -20.18 5.72
CA ALA A 473 -24.14 -21.43 5.27
C ALA A 473 -23.19 -22.62 5.44
N ALA A 474 -21.89 -22.46 5.13
CA ALA A 474 -20.88 -23.50 5.29
C ALA A 474 -20.65 -23.87 6.77
N SER A 475 -20.60 -22.88 7.67
CA SER A 475 -20.47 -23.11 9.11
C SER A 475 -21.74 -23.67 9.76
N GLY A 476 -22.92 -23.28 9.27
CA GLY A 476 -24.19 -23.90 9.66
C GLY A 476 -24.28 -25.37 9.22
N ALA A 477 -23.86 -25.68 7.99
CA ALA A 477 -23.82 -27.04 7.47
C ALA A 477 -22.77 -27.92 8.19
N SER A 478 -21.62 -27.36 8.59
CA SER A 478 -20.63 -28.11 9.38
C SER A 478 -21.13 -28.39 10.80
N ARG A 479 -21.84 -27.45 11.43
CA ARG A 479 -22.51 -27.64 12.72
C ARG A 479 -23.58 -28.72 12.68
N LEU A 480 -24.44 -28.71 11.65
CA LEU A 480 -25.47 -29.74 11.45
C LEU A 480 -24.86 -31.14 11.19
N LYS A 481 -23.73 -31.23 10.47
CA LYS A 481 -23.00 -32.49 10.29
C LYS A 481 -22.37 -32.98 11.60
N ALA A 482 -21.84 -32.09 12.43
CA ALA A 482 -21.31 -32.45 13.74
C ALA A 482 -22.41 -32.96 14.69
N GLU A 483 -23.58 -32.32 14.68
CA GLU A 483 -24.75 -32.72 15.48
C GLU A 483 -25.35 -34.06 14.97
N ALA A 484 -25.42 -34.28 13.65
CA ALA A 484 -25.86 -35.54 13.07
C ALA A 484 -24.88 -36.71 13.29
N GLY A 485 -23.57 -36.44 13.31
CA GLY A 485 -22.53 -37.42 13.64
C GLY A 485 -22.53 -37.83 15.11
N ALA A 486 -22.84 -36.89 16.02
CA ALA A 486 -23.00 -37.19 17.45
C ALA A 486 -24.26 -38.02 17.73
N GLY A 487 -25.33 -37.86 16.94
CA GLY A 487 -26.55 -38.66 17.05
C GLY A 487 -26.41 -40.12 16.59
N ALA A 488 -25.49 -40.42 15.67
CA ALA A 488 -25.27 -41.77 15.16
C ALA A 488 -24.35 -42.64 16.05
N GLY A 489 -23.61 -42.03 16.99
CA GLY A 489 -22.69 -42.73 17.90
C GLY A 489 -23.32 -43.22 19.22
N ALA A 490 -24.53 -42.79 19.56
CA ALA A 490 -25.17 -43.09 20.84
C ALA A 490 -26.17 -44.28 20.80
N GLY A 491 -26.24 -45.01 19.67
CA GLY A 491 -27.25 -46.06 19.44
C GLY A 491 -26.82 -47.51 19.67
N ALA A 492 -25.61 -47.78 20.16
CA ALA A 492 -25.13 -49.16 20.34
C ALA A 492 -24.35 -49.32 21.66
N GLY A 493 -25.05 -49.47 22.79
CA GLY A 493 -24.38 -49.82 24.04
C GLY A 493 -25.21 -49.63 25.31
N ALA A 494 -26.34 -50.32 25.45
CA ALA A 494 -26.92 -50.58 26.78
C ALA A 494 -27.89 -51.76 26.72
N GLY A 495 -27.50 -52.91 27.26
CA GLY A 495 -28.40 -54.07 27.34
C GLY A 495 -27.82 -55.37 27.85
N ALA A 496 -27.11 -55.38 28.99
CA ALA A 496 -26.91 -56.50 29.92
C ALA A 496 -25.78 -56.11 30.89
N GLY A 497 -25.86 -56.19 32.21
CA GLY A 497 -26.88 -56.65 33.14
C GLY A 497 -26.34 -56.34 34.55
N ALA A 498 -27.21 -56.10 35.52
CA ALA A 498 -26.83 -55.88 36.91
C ALA A 498 -27.68 -56.76 37.83
N THR A 499 -27.01 -57.70 38.48
CA THR A 499 -27.32 -58.41 39.74
C THR A 499 -25.97 -59.00 40.15
N THR A 500 -25.34 -58.76 41.30
CA THR A 500 -25.81 -58.68 42.70
C THR A 500 -24.71 -58.11 43.61
N ALA A 501 -25.14 -57.62 44.78
CA ALA A 501 -24.44 -57.26 46.02
C ALA A 501 -23.94 -55.82 46.15
#